data_AF-A0A2K6U9V2-F1
#
_entry.id   AF-A0A2K6U9V2-F1
#
_cell.length_a   1.000
_cell.length_b   1.000
_cell.length_c   1.000
_cell.angle_alpha   90.00
_cell.angle_beta   90.00
_cell.angle_gamma   90.00
#
_symmetry.space_group_name_H-M   'P 1'
#
loop_
_entity.id
_entity.type
_entity.pdbx_description
1 polymer ?
#
loop_
_entity_poly.entity_id
_entity_poly.type
_entity_poly.pdbx_seq_one_letter_code
_entity_poly.pdbx_strand_id
1 'polypeptide(L)' 'MAQDLSEKDLLKMEVEQLKKEVKNTRIPVSKAGKEIKEYVEAQAGNDPFIKGIPEDKNPFKEKGASWLELAWSR' A
#
# COMPACT_ATOMS: atom_id res chain seq x y z
N MET A 1 16.92 -9.40 -22.03
CA MET A 1 17.38 -8.05 -21.61
C MET A 1 18.56 -8.11 -20.66
N ALA A 2 18.50 -8.83 -19.53
CA ALA A 2 19.66 -8.97 -18.62
C ALA A 2 20.57 -10.19 -18.92
N GLN A 3 20.06 -11.18 -19.67
CA GLN A 3 20.76 -12.45 -19.93
C GLN A 3 21.80 -12.40 -21.07
N ASP A 4 21.85 -11.33 -21.86
CA ASP A 4 22.73 -11.20 -23.04
C ASP A 4 23.94 -10.27 -22.81
N LEU A 5 24.11 -9.76 -21.58
CA LEU A 5 25.17 -8.80 -21.25
C LEU A 5 26.40 -9.51 -20.69
N SER A 6 27.58 -9.08 -21.13
CA SER A 6 28.83 -9.54 -20.53
C SER A 6 28.91 -9.12 -19.06
N GLU A 7 29.60 -9.89 -18.22
CA GLU A 7 29.80 -9.56 -16.80
C GLU A 7 30.36 -8.15 -16.61
N LYS A 8 31.25 -7.72 -17.52
CA LYS A 8 31.81 -6.38 -17.53
C LYS A 8 30.76 -5.29 -17.74
N ASP A 9 29.76 -5.53 -18.59
CA ASP A 9 28.72 -4.56 -18.89
C ASP A 9 27.66 -4.51 -17.78
N LEU A 10 27.36 -5.63 -17.15
CA LEU A 10 26.54 -5.68 -15.93
C LEU A 10 27.18 -4.85 -14.81
N LEU A 11 28.48 -5.01 -14.56
CA LEU A 11 29.21 -4.25 -13.53
C LEU A 11 29.26 -2.75 -13.83
N LYS A 12 29.42 -2.34 -15.09
CA LYS A 12 29.35 -0.92 -15.45
C LYS A 12 27.97 -0.34 -15.15
N MET A 13 26.90 -1.05 -15.50
CA MET A 13 25.54 -0.62 -15.23
C MET A 13 25.27 -0.50 -13.72
N GLU A 14 25.76 -1.45 -12.91
CA GLU A 14 25.66 -1.40 -11.46
C GLU A 14 26.39 -0.16 -10.89
N VAL A 15 27.62 0.10 -11.32
CA VAL A 15 28.38 1.28 -10.89
C VAL A 15 27.67 2.58 -11.30
N GLU A 16 27.09 2.63 -12.49
CA GLU A 16 26.30 3.78 -12.94
C GLU A 16 25.05 3.99 -12.08
N GLN A 17 24.36 2.93 -11.70
CA GLN A 17 23.20 2.98 -10.82
C GLN A 17 23.60 3.46 -9.41
N LEU A 18 24.66 2.90 -8.83
CA LEU A 18 25.18 3.32 -7.52
C LEU A 18 25.59 4.80 -7.53
N LYS A 19 26.23 5.28 -8.60
CA LYS A 19 26.56 6.71 -8.75
C LYS A 19 25.33 7.62 -8.79
N LYS A 20 24.20 7.13 -9.30
CA LYS A 20 22.92 7.86 -9.26
C LYS A 20 22.33 7.85 -7.85
N GLU A 21 22.30 6.69 -7.20
CA GLU A 21 21.71 6.53 -5.85
C GLU A 21 22.47 7.29 -4.75
N VAL A 22 23.79 7.45 -4.88
CA VAL A 22 24.58 8.26 -3.94
C VAL A 22 24.15 9.73 -3.99
N LYS A 23 23.82 10.25 -5.17
CA LYS A 23 23.42 11.65 -5.39
C LYS A 23 21.99 11.95 -4.90
N ASN A 24 21.20 10.95 -4.55
CA ASN A 24 19.85 11.19 -4.02
C ASN A 24 19.91 11.96 -2.71
N THR A 25 19.14 13.06 -2.67
CA THR A 25 18.98 13.88 -1.47
C THR A 25 18.17 13.10 -0.43
N ARG A 26 18.77 12.88 0.74
CA ARG A 26 18.13 12.19 1.86
C ARG A 26 17.65 13.21 2.87
N ILE A 27 16.44 13.01 3.38
CA ILE A 27 15.93 13.77 4.53
C ILE A 27 16.30 13.06 5.84
N PRO A 28 16.44 13.78 6.96
CA PRO A 28 16.67 13.16 8.26
C PRO A 28 15.54 12.21 8.64
N VAL A 29 15.89 11.05 9.21
CA VAL A 29 14.91 10.04 9.64
C VAL A 29 13.94 10.62 10.67
N SER A 30 14.41 11.52 11.54
CA SER A 30 13.56 12.23 12.51
C SER A 30 12.47 13.08 11.85
N LYS A 31 12.76 13.71 10.71
CA LYS A 31 11.79 14.48 9.94
C LYS A 31 10.80 13.56 9.22
N ALA A 32 11.31 12.55 8.51
CA ALA A 32 10.47 11.58 7.80
C ALA A 32 9.50 10.86 8.75
N GLY A 33 9.99 10.41 9.90
CA GLY A 33 9.16 9.74 10.91
C GLY A 33 8.06 10.63 11.48
N LYS A 34 8.35 11.93 11.68
CA LYS A 34 7.35 12.90 12.12
C LYS A 34 6.24 13.07 11.08
N GLU A 35 6.60 13.28 9.81
CA GLU A 35 5.63 13.45 8.72
C GLU A 35 4.75 12.20 8.52
N ILE A 36 5.34 11.00 8.58
CA ILE A 36 4.59 9.74 8.50
C ILE A 36 3.61 9.63 9.67
N LYS A 37 4.06 9.91 10.90
CA LYS A 37 3.21 9.85 12.09
C LYS A 37 2.02 10.80 11.98
N GLU A 38 2.29 12.07 11.64
CA GLU A 38 1.25 13.09 11.48
C GLU A 38 0.21 12.69 10.44
N TYR A 39 0.66 12.15 9.29
CA TYR A 39 -0.25 11.65 8.26
C TYR A 39 -1.10 10.48 8.74
N VAL A 40 -0.49 9.50 9.40
CA VAL A 40 -1.21 8.32 9.93
C VAL A 40 -2.23 8.74 10.99
N GLU A 41 -1.87 9.62 11.93
CA GLU A 41 -2.79 10.11 12.95
C GLU A 41 -3.98 10.87 12.35
N ALA A 42 -3.73 11.70 11.33
CA ALA A 42 -4.78 12.41 10.61
C ALA A 42 -5.76 11.47 9.88
N GLN A 43 -5.26 10.35 9.34
CA GLN A 43 -6.07 9.39 8.57
C GLN A 43 -6.64 8.24 9.40
N ALA A 44 -6.09 7.95 10.58
CA ALA A 44 -6.57 6.88 11.46
C ALA A 44 -8.04 7.07 11.85
N GLY A 45 -8.50 8.32 11.90
CA GLY A 45 -9.90 8.67 12.12
C GLY A 45 -10.85 8.24 10.98
N ASN A 46 -10.34 8.02 9.79
CA ASN A 46 -11.12 7.65 8.61
C ASN A 46 -10.89 6.21 8.18
N ASP A 47 -9.92 5.52 8.80
CA ASP A 47 -9.58 4.15 8.47
C ASP A 47 -10.70 3.20 8.96
N PRO A 48 -11.40 2.51 8.04
CA PRO A 48 -12.49 1.62 8.39
C PRO A 48 -12.03 0.38 9.17
N PHE A 49 -10.77 -0.02 9.06
CA PHE A 49 -10.21 -1.14 9.82
C PHE A 49 -9.79 -0.74 11.24
N ILE A 50 -9.52 0.55 11.48
CA ILE A 50 -9.22 1.06 12.82
C ILE A 50 -10.50 1.39 13.59
N LYS A 51 -11.46 2.07 12.94
CA LYS A 51 -12.73 2.45 13.60
C LYS A 51 -13.82 1.38 13.56
N GLY A 52 -13.67 0.38 12.70
CA GLY A 52 -14.73 -0.56 12.38
C GLY A 52 -15.70 -0.01 11.35
N ILE A 53 -16.21 -0.89 10.50
CA ILE A 53 -17.16 -0.57 9.45
C ILE A 53 -18.57 -0.87 9.98
N PRO A 54 -19.49 0.11 10.02
CA PRO A 54 -20.89 -0.17 10.30
C PRO A 54 -21.42 -1.21 9.32
N GLU A 55 -22.20 -2.18 9.81
CA GLU A 55 -22.65 -3.31 8.99
C GLU A 55 -23.35 -2.85 7.71
N ASP A 56 -24.17 -1.80 7.78
CA ASP A 56 -24.96 -1.29 6.64
C ASP A 56 -24.10 -0.60 5.56
N LYS A 57 -22.87 -0.24 5.89
CA LYS A 57 -21.90 0.36 4.97
C LYS A 57 -20.82 -0.64 4.53
N ASN A 58 -20.83 -1.86 5.07
CA ASN A 58 -19.86 -2.88 4.71
C ASN A 58 -20.28 -3.55 3.39
N PRO A 59 -19.51 -3.37 2.29
CA PRO A 59 -19.82 -3.99 1.00
C PRO A 59 -19.71 -5.53 1.03
N PHE A 60 -19.10 -6.10 2.07
CA PHE A 60 -18.93 -7.53 2.27
C PHE A 60 -19.92 -8.12 3.31
N LYS A 61 -20.92 -7.36 3.77
CA LYS A 61 -21.99 -7.93 4.60
C LYS A 61 -22.70 -9.05 3.84
N GLU A 62 -22.91 -10.20 4.47
CA GLU A 62 -23.67 -11.31 3.87
C GLU A 62 -25.04 -10.81 3.40
N LYS A 63 -25.35 -11.00 2.10
CA LYS A 63 -26.74 -10.95 1.60
C LYS A 63 -27.48 -12.25 1.98
N GLY A 64 -27.42 -12.62 3.25
CA GLY A 64 -27.76 -13.97 3.73
C GLY A 64 -29.25 -14.30 3.85
N ALA A 65 -30.17 -13.34 3.77
CA ALA A 65 -31.57 -13.59 4.12
C ALA A 65 -32.60 -13.34 3.00
N SER A 66 -32.34 -12.44 2.05
CA SER A 66 -33.44 -12.01 1.14
C SER A 66 -33.83 -13.06 0.10
N TRP A 67 -32.95 -13.99 -0.25
CA TRP A 67 -33.25 -15.04 -1.24
C TRP A 67 -34.08 -16.19 -0.65
N LEU A 68 -33.88 -16.49 0.64
CA LEU A 68 -34.62 -17.55 1.33
C LEU A 68 -36.03 -17.09 1.74
N GLU A 69 -36.20 -15.82 2.14
CA GLU A 69 -37.54 -15.26 2.41
C GLU A 69 -38.41 -15.15 1.14
N LEU A 70 -37.85 -14.74 0.00
CA LEU A 70 -38.58 -14.68 -1.27
C LEU A 70 -38.97 -16.06 -1.81
N ALA A 71 -38.21 -17.10 -1.47
CA ALA A 71 -38.47 -18.48 -1.91
C ALA A 71 -39.60 -19.18 -1.13
N TRP A 72 -39.96 -18.69 0.06
CA TRP A 72 -41.04 -19.25 0.90
C TRP A 72 -42.36 -18.44 0.86
N SER A 73 -42.39 -17.32 0.13
CA SER A 73 -43.58 -16.46 -0.01
C SER A 73 -44.33 -16.62 -1.34
N ARG A 74 -44.05 -17.66 -2.12
CA ARG A 74 -44.82 -18.12 -3.30
C ARG A 74 -45.35 -19.52 -3.06
#